data_AF-A0A1F9UHP4-F1
#
_entry.id   AF-A0A1F9UHP4-F1
#
_cell.length_a   1.000
_cell.length_b   1.000
_cell.length_c   1.000
_cell.angle_alpha   90.00
_cell.angle_beta   90.00
_cell.angle_gamma   90.00
#
_symmetry.space_group_name_H-M   'P 1'
#
loop_
_entity.id
_entity.type
_entity.pdbx_description
1 polymer ?
#
loop_
_entity_poly.entity_id
_entity_poly.type
_entity_poly.pdbx_seq_one_letter_code
_entity_poly.pdbx_strand_id
1 'polypeptide(L)'
;MTEPVLDLSEIVGLYKEDARRSIELMRAAAHSWDDVRQGGAARIQLRKLAHQLRGSGRTYGFRSVTRIGKALEHMMIKLQAKRVQPDERLQKCVTRLIERLAITFR
;
A
#
# COMPACT_ATOMS: atom_id res chain seq x y z
N MET A 1 22.38 11.05 27.78
CA MET A 1 21.52 11.42 26.64
C MET A 1 20.10 11.03 27.01
N THR A 2 19.22 12.01 27.22
CA THR A 2 17.79 11.76 27.42
C THR A 2 17.21 11.34 26.07
N GLU A 3 16.54 10.18 26.01
CA GLU A 3 15.79 9.81 24.80
C GLU A 3 14.72 10.88 24.54
N PRO A 4 14.57 11.36 23.28
CA PRO A 4 13.50 12.28 22.95
C PRO A 4 12.16 11.54 23.11
N VAL A 5 11.31 12.05 24.00
CA VAL A 5 9.93 11.59 24.13
C VAL A 5 9.12 12.26 23.03
N LEU A 6 8.82 11.54 21.96
CA LEU A 6 7.91 12.02 20.91
C LEU A 6 6.48 12.02 21.44
N ASP A 7 5.75 13.10 21.21
CA ASP A 7 4.32 13.10 21.47
C ASP A 7 3.55 12.31 20.39
N LEU A 8 2.29 11.97 20.68
CA LEU A 8 1.48 11.16 19.76
C LEU A 8 1.27 11.85 18.40
N SER A 9 1.26 13.18 18.36
CA SER A 9 1.09 13.95 17.12
C SER A 9 2.32 13.88 16.23
N GLU A 10 3.52 13.93 16.81
CA GLU A 10 4.79 13.74 16.11
C GLU A 10 4.92 12.33 15.55
N ILE A 11 4.57 11.30 16.35
CA ILE A 11 4.57 9.90 15.90
C ILE A 11 3.62 9.72 14.71
N VAL A 12 2.42 10.31 14.78
CA VAL A 12 1.45 10.27 13.68
C VAL A 12 1.97 11.06 12.46
N GLY A 13 2.69 12.16 12.67
CA GLY A 13 3.36 12.91 11.61
C GLY A 13 4.36 12.05 10.83
N LEU A 14 5.28 11.39 11.53
CA LEU A 14 6.26 10.47 10.95
C LEU A 14 5.57 9.31 10.21
N TYR A 15 4.51 8.75 10.79
CA TYR A 15 3.73 7.71 10.11
C TYR A 15 3.17 8.19 8.77
N LYS A 16 2.61 9.40 8.70
CA LYS A 16 2.07 9.95 7.45
C LYS A 16 3.17 10.11 6.39
N GLU A 17 4.37 10.54 6.79
CA GLU A 17 5.53 10.65 5.88
C GLU A 17 5.97 9.30 5.33
N ASP A 18 6.11 8.30 6.19
CA ASP A 18 6.44 6.93 5.78
C ASP A 18 5.34 6.31 4.90
N ALA A 19 4.08 6.61 5.19
CA ALA A 19 2.96 6.18 4.36
C ALA A 19 3.03 6.81 2.96
N ARG A 20 3.35 8.10 2.84
CA ARG A 20 3.56 8.77 1.55
C ARG A 20 4.70 8.13 0.77
N ARG A 21 5.86 7.90 1.40
CA ARG A 21 7.00 7.20 0.77
C ARG A 21 6.59 5.81 0.27
N SER A 22 5.85 5.06 1.09
CA SER A 22 5.33 3.75 0.72
C SER A 22 4.41 3.83 -0.50
N ILE A 23 3.54 4.83 -0.57
CA ILE A 23 2.61 5.04 -1.69
C ILE A 23 3.35 5.34 -3.00
N GLU A 24 4.43 6.14 -2.96
CA GLU A 24 5.25 6.37 -4.16
C GLU A 24 5.92 5.08 -4.66
N LEU A 25 6.42 4.25 -3.74
CA LEU A 25 6.94 2.92 -4.11
C LEU A 25 5.85 2.01 -4.69
N MET A 26 4.61 2.08 -4.18
CA MET A 26 3.48 1.35 -4.75
C MET A 26 3.14 1.85 -6.15
N ARG A 27 3.18 3.16 -6.40
CA ARG A 27 3.00 3.73 -7.75
C ARG A 27 4.06 3.21 -8.70
N ALA A 28 5.34 3.27 -8.32
CA ALA A 28 6.44 2.77 -9.15
C ALA A 28 6.25 1.29 -9.51
N ALA A 29 5.92 0.45 -8.52
CA ALA A 29 5.64 -0.97 -8.76
C ALA A 29 4.40 -1.19 -9.66
N ALA A 30 3.35 -0.38 -9.52
CA ALA A 30 2.15 -0.50 -10.34
C ALA A 30 2.36 -0.04 -11.80
N HIS A 31 3.30 0.87 -12.06
CA HIS A 31 3.68 1.25 -13.43
C HIS A 31 4.32 0.06 -14.18
N SER A 32 5.07 -0.79 -13.48
CA SER A 32 5.65 -2.03 -14.02
C SER A 32 4.62 -3.18 -14.06
N TRP A 33 3.43 -2.93 -14.63
CA TRP A 33 2.31 -3.88 -14.58
C TRP A 33 2.61 -5.24 -15.24
N ASP A 34 3.45 -5.27 -16.27
CA ASP A 34 3.87 -6.54 -16.89
C ASP A 34 4.63 -7.44 -15.90
N ASP A 35 5.51 -6.87 -15.08
CA ASP A 35 6.18 -7.60 -14.01
C ASP A 35 5.18 -8.04 -12.91
N VAL A 36 4.17 -7.20 -12.62
CA VAL A 36 3.10 -7.56 -11.67
C VAL A 36 2.31 -8.77 -12.15
N ARG A 37 1.92 -8.83 -13.43
CA ARG A 37 1.12 -9.93 -13.98
C ARG A 37 1.92 -11.23 -14.13
N GLN A 38 3.19 -11.13 -14.51
CA GLN A 38 4.12 -12.27 -14.57
C GLN A 38 4.51 -12.75 -13.17
N GLY A 39 4.35 -11.86 -12.20
CA GLY A 39 4.44 -12.18 -10.81
C GLY A 39 5.81 -12.00 -10.18
N GLY A 40 6.61 -11.14 -10.77
CA GLY A 40 7.94 -10.79 -10.33
C GLY A 40 7.95 -9.81 -9.16
N ALA A 41 9.02 -9.03 -9.08
CA ALA A 41 9.38 -8.24 -7.91
C ALA A 41 8.34 -7.16 -7.58
N ALA A 42 7.77 -6.50 -8.59
CA ALA A 42 6.74 -5.47 -8.44
C ALA A 42 5.48 -6.02 -7.76
N ARG A 43 5.04 -7.25 -8.11
CA ARG A 43 3.91 -7.90 -7.43
C ARG A 43 4.20 -8.13 -5.94
N ILE A 44 5.39 -8.63 -5.65
CA ILE A 44 5.82 -8.93 -4.28
C ILE A 44 5.90 -7.63 -3.47
N GLN A 45 6.46 -6.58 -4.06
CA GLN A 45 6.58 -5.26 -3.43
C GLN A 45 5.22 -4.64 -3.15
N LEU A 46 4.28 -4.64 -4.11
CA LEU A 46 2.91 -4.18 -3.89
C LEU A 46 2.23 -4.91 -2.72
N ARG A 47 2.36 -6.25 -2.66
CA ARG A 47 1.79 -7.03 -1.57
C ARG A 47 2.40 -6.67 -0.21
N LYS A 48 3.73 -6.54 -0.13
CA LYS A 48 4.44 -6.18 1.11
C LYS A 48 4.06 -4.78 1.61
N LEU A 49 4.07 -3.79 0.73
CA LEU A 49 3.70 -2.41 1.06
C LEU A 49 2.23 -2.31 1.50
N ALA A 50 1.33 -3.01 0.80
CA ALA A 50 -0.08 -3.07 1.17
C ALA A 50 -0.30 -3.72 2.54
N HIS A 51 0.43 -4.80 2.86
CA HIS A 51 0.40 -5.46 4.17
C HIS A 51 0.88 -4.52 5.28
N GLN A 52 2.00 -3.83 5.06
CA GLN A 52 2.56 -2.87 6.02
C GLN A 52 1.57 -1.73 6.28
N LEU A 53 1.05 -1.09 5.23
CA LEU A 53 0.04 -0.01 5.36
C LEU A 53 -1.25 -0.49 6.04
N ARG A 54 -1.68 -1.73 5.77
CA ARG A 54 -2.82 -2.33 6.44
C ARG A 54 -2.59 -2.42 7.96
N GLY A 55 -1.43 -2.93 8.36
CA GLY A 55 -1.05 -3.09 9.76
C GLY A 55 -0.88 -1.75 10.46
N SER A 56 -0.04 -0.88 9.92
CA SER A 56 0.25 0.43 10.51
C SER A 56 -0.98 1.35 10.53
N GLY A 57 -1.82 1.32 9.49
CA GLY A 57 -3.08 2.08 9.48
C GLY A 57 -4.02 1.65 10.61
N ARG A 58 -4.00 0.37 11.01
CA ARG A 58 -4.79 -0.10 12.17
C ARG A 58 -4.21 0.47 13.46
N THR A 59 -2.88 0.43 13.62
CA THR A 59 -2.17 0.94 14.80
C THR A 59 -2.43 2.43 15.02
N TYR A 60 -2.34 3.23 13.97
CA TYR A 60 -2.48 4.69 14.05
C TYR A 60 -3.90 5.20 13.80
N GLY A 61 -4.90 4.32 13.72
CA GLY A 61 -6.33 4.70 13.63
C GLY A 61 -6.84 5.09 12.23
N PHE A 62 -6.04 4.94 11.17
CA PHE A 62 -6.40 5.24 9.78
C PHE A 62 -7.24 4.12 9.13
N ARG A 63 -8.52 4.04 9.48
CA ARG A 63 -9.44 2.98 9.00
C ARG A 63 -9.54 2.87 7.48
N SER A 64 -9.51 3.98 6.76
CA SER A 64 -9.53 3.98 5.28
C SER A 64 -8.29 3.28 4.71
N VAL A 65 -7.12 3.61 5.25
CA VAL A 65 -5.83 3.03 4.88
C VAL A 65 -5.81 1.54 5.16
N THR A 66 -6.27 1.11 6.35
CA THR A 66 -6.40 -0.32 6.68
C THR A 66 -7.23 -1.08 5.66
N ARG A 67 -8.38 -0.53 5.27
CA ARG A 67 -9.28 -1.18 4.31
C ARG A 67 -8.67 -1.26 2.91
N ILE A 68 -8.06 -0.18 2.44
CA ILE A 68 -7.45 -0.15 1.10
C ILE A 68 -6.21 -1.07 1.06
N GLY A 69 -5.34 -1.02 2.07
CA GLY A 69 -4.19 -1.92 2.18
C GLY A 69 -4.61 -3.39 2.17
N LYS A 70 -5.66 -3.76 2.92
CA LYS A 70 -6.23 -5.12 2.88
C LYS A 70 -6.74 -5.50 1.49
N ALA A 71 -7.45 -4.59 0.80
CA ALA A 71 -7.98 -4.85 -0.54
C ALA A 71 -6.85 -5.10 -1.55
N LEU A 72 -5.83 -4.24 -1.57
CA LEU A 72 -4.66 -4.36 -2.45
C LEU A 72 -3.87 -5.65 -2.17
N GLU A 73 -3.59 -5.94 -0.91
CA GLU A 73 -2.91 -7.18 -0.50
C GLU A 73 -3.70 -8.42 -0.98
N HIS A 74 -5.02 -8.43 -0.77
CA HIS A 74 -5.88 -9.54 -1.21
C HIS A 74 -5.91 -9.69 -2.73
N MET A 75 -5.89 -8.60 -3.50
CA MET A 75 -5.81 -8.67 -4.96
C MET A 75 -4.51 -9.34 -5.40
N MET A 76 -3.37 -8.98 -4.78
CA MET A 76 -2.08 -9.59 -5.10
C MET A 76 -2.04 -11.08 -4.72
N ILE A 77 -2.62 -11.46 -3.58
CA ILE A 77 -2.74 -12.87 -3.16
C ILE A 77 -3.61 -13.66 -4.15
N LYS A 78 -4.77 -13.12 -4.55
CA LYS A 78 -5.65 -13.76 -5.52
C LYS A 78 -5.00 -13.90 -6.89
N LEU A 79 -4.24 -12.89 -7.31
CA LEU A 79 -3.49 -12.93 -8.56
C LEU A 79 -2.40 -14.01 -8.52
N GLN A 80 -1.65 -14.11 -7.41
CA GLN A 80 -0.67 -15.18 -7.21
C GLN A 80 -1.33 -16.58 -7.24
N ALA A 81 -2.51 -16.72 -6.65
CA ALA A 81 -3.30 -17.95 -6.66
C ALA A 81 -4.03 -18.21 -7.99
N LYS A 82 -3.82 -17.37 -9.03
CA LYS A 82 -4.52 -17.43 -10.33
C LYS A 82 -6.07 -17.41 -10.21
N ARG A 83 -6.60 -16.82 -9.15
CA ARG A 83 -8.05 -16.69 -8.89
C ARG A 83 -8.67 -15.42 -9.48
N VAL A 84 -7.86 -14.54 -10.06
CA VAL A 84 -8.25 -13.31 -10.75
C VAL A 84 -7.32 -13.15 -11.95
N GLN A 85 -7.85 -12.67 -13.08
CA GLN A 85 -7.05 -12.38 -14.27
C GLN A 85 -6.34 -11.02 -14.13
N PRO A 86 -5.06 -10.89 -14.54
CA PRO A 86 -4.34 -9.62 -14.56
C PRO A 86 -4.72 -8.77 -15.78
N ASP A 87 -6.02 -8.51 -15.94
CA ASP A 87 -6.55 -7.70 -17.03
C ASP A 87 -6.42 -6.19 -16.74
N GLU A 88 -6.75 -5.37 -17.74
CA GLU A 88 -6.73 -3.92 -17.63
C GLU A 88 -7.68 -3.40 -16.53
N ARG A 89 -8.77 -4.12 -16.25
CA ARG A 89 -9.73 -3.76 -15.19
C ARG A 89 -9.08 -3.90 -13.82
N LEU A 90 -8.34 -4.98 -13.56
CA LEU A 90 -7.58 -5.16 -12.33
C LEU A 90 -6.51 -4.07 -12.19
N GLN A 91 -5.78 -3.78 -13.26
CA GLN A 91 -4.75 -2.72 -13.28
C GLN A 91 -5.36 -1.37 -12.87
N LYS A 92 -6.43 -0.94 -13.56
CA LYS A 92 -7.16 0.29 -13.24
C LYS A 92 -7.67 0.31 -11.80
N CYS A 93 -8.11 -0.82 -11.28
CA CYS A 93 -8.58 -0.94 -9.90
C CYS A 93 -7.43 -0.74 -8.89
N VAL A 94 -6.29 -1.39 -9.11
CA VAL A 94 -5.09 -1.25 -8.28
C VAL A 94 -4.61 0.20 -8.27
N THR A 95 -4.43 0.81 -9.45
CA THR A 95 -3.99 2.21 -9.57
C THR A 95 -4.95 3.16 -8.87
N ARG A 96 -6.26 2.99 -9.05
CA ARG A 96 -7.27 3.83 -8.36
C ARG A 96 -7.20 3.74 -6.84
N LEU A 97 -6.96 2.54 -6.31
CA LEU A 97 -6.83 2.33 -4.86
C LEU A 97 -5.56 2.97 -4.31
N ILE A 98 -4.45 2.92 -5.06
CA ILE A 98 -3.20 3.61 -4.71
C ILE A 98 -3.41 5.13 -4.70
N GLU A 99 -4.11 5.69 -5.69
CA GLU A 99 -4.42 7.12 -5.70
C GLU A 99 -5.33 7.55 -4.54
N ARG A 100 -6.27 6.69 -4.15
CA ARG A 100 -7.11 6.94 -2.98
C ARG A 100 -6.33 6.93 -1.67
N LEU A 101 -5.28 6.09 -1.55
CA LEU A 101 -4.34 6.17 -0.43
C LEU A 101 -3.61 7.51 -0.44
N ALA A 102 -3.11 7.95 -1.60
CA ALA A 102 -2.39 9.23 -1.72
C ALA A 102 -3.24 10.41 -1.24
N ILE A 103 -4.51 10.48 -1.62
CA ILE A 103 -5.44 11.54 -1.19
C ILE A 103 -5.66 11.54 0.33
N THR A 104 -5.61 10.37 0.98
CA THR A 104 -5.81 10.26 2.45
C THR A 104 -4.69 10.94 3.25
N PHE A 105 -3.51 11.09 2.63
CA PHE A 105 -2.33 11.68 3.27
C PHE A 105 -1.93 13.03 2.64
N ARG A 106 -2.79 13.65 1.82
CA ARG A 106 -2.59 15.04 1.41
C ARG A 106 -2.76 15.99 2.60
#